data_AF-N1WIG8-F1
#
_entry.id   AF-N1WIG8-F1
#
_cell.length_a   1.000
_cell.length_b   1.000
_cell.length_c   1.000
_cell.angle_alpha   90.00
_cell.angle_beta   90.00
_cell.angle_gamma   90.00
#
_symmetry.space_group_name_H-M   'P 1'
#
loop_
_entity.id
_entity.type
_entity.pdbx_description
1 polymer ?
#
loop_
_entity_poly.entity_id
_entity_poly.type
_entity_poly.pdbx_seq_one_letter_code
_entity_poly.pdbx_strand_id
1 'polypeptide(L)'
;MKDKKWVDCPSCGEINSMVFKSDVSENYMVKDYGTLKINNLEGYFCKSCKDGIFTRKSQNHINSAIAEFKAKKDAEVTVAADLISVDEMAKKMKLTRQSIHKMMNIGKIRYVFVGDIRLPLKNQKLSHK
;
A
#
# COMPACT_ATOMS: atom_id res chain seq x y z
N MET A 1 10.23 -17.93 0.15
CA MET A 1 10.32 -17.56 -1.28
C MET A 1 11.32 -16.42 -1.42
N LYS A 2 12.35 -16.59 -2.25
CA LYS A 2 13.34 -15.56 -2.57
C LYS A 2 12.76 -14.63 -3.64
N ASP A 3 13.03 -13.34 -3.54
CA ASP A 3 12.66 -12.38 -4.59
C ASP A 3 13.46 -12.68 -5.87
N LYS A 4 12.81 -12.51 -7.02
CA LYS A 4 13.46 -12.69 -8.33
C LYS A 4 14.58 -11.66 -8.47
N LYS A 5 15.77 -12.13 -8.85
CA LYS A 5 16.86 -11.24 -9.27
C LYS A 5 16.60 -10.79 -10.70
N TRP A 6 16.51 -9.48 -10.92
CA TRP A 6 16.38 -8.90 -12.26
C TRP A 6 17.77 -8.55 -12.75
N VAL A 7 18.10 -9.06 -13.94
CA VAL A 7 19.39 -8.85 -14.60
C VAL A 7 19.19 -7.97 -15.82
N ASP A 8 18.22 -8.32 -16.66
CA ASP A 8 17.83 -7.56 -17.85
C ASP A 8 16.64 -6.65 -17.56
N CYS A 9 16.58 -5.50 -18.22
CA CYS A 9 15.47 -4.56 -18.06
C CYS A 9 14.27 -5.00 -18.91
N PRO A 10 13.09 -5.25 -18.29
CA PRO A 10 11.90 -5.63 -19.04
C PRO A 10 11.21 -4.46 -19.75
N SER A 11 11.53 -3.20 -19.41
CA SER A 11 10.95 -2.02 -20.07
C SER A 11 11.64 -1.70 -21.39
N CYS A 12 12.98 -1.63 -21.41
CA CYS A 12 13.74 -1.24 -22.60
C CYS A 12 14.46 -2.41 -23.29
N GLY A 13 14.48 -3.60 -22.70
CA GLY A 13 15.14 -4.79 -23.27
C GLY A 13 16.66 -4.83 -23.12
N GLU A 14 17.26 -3.87 -22.41
CA GLU A 14 18.71 -3.81 -22.25
C GLU A 14 19.22 -4.91 -21.29
N ILE A 15 20.20 -5.68 -21.77
CA ILE A 15 20.79 -6.84 -21.09
C ILE A 15 21.72 -6.38 -19.96
N ASN A 16 21.71 -7.07 -18.82
CA ASN A 16 22.56 -6.78 -17.64
C ASN A 16 22.49 -5.33 -17.12
N SER A 17 21.37 -4.64 -17.37
CA SER A 17 21.22 -3.21 -17.07
C SER A 17 20.61 -2.93 -15.69
N MET A 18 20.02 -3.94 -15.04
CA MET A 18 19.31 -3.81 -13.77
C MET A 18 20.28 -3.85 -12.58
N VAL A 19 20.24 -2.80 -11.74
CA VAL A 19 21.04 -2.72 -10.51
C VAL A 19 20.14 -2.66 -9.30
N PHE A 20 20.42 -3.51 -8.32
CA PHE A 20 19.77 -3.46 -7.03
C PHE A 20 20.20 -2.21 -6.27
N LYS A 21 19.22 -1.42 -5.82
CA LYS A 21 19.41 -0.27 -4.94
C LYS A 21 18.57 -0.47 -3.69
N SER A 22 19.18 -0.22 -2.53
CA SER A 22 18.50 -0.05 -1.25
C SER A 22 18.35 1.44 -0.94
N ASP A 23 17.49 1.76 0.02
CA ASP A 23 17.32 3.11 0.58
C ASP A 23 16.85 4.17 -0.42
N VAL A 24 16.11 3.74 -1.44
CA VAL A 24 15.45 4.63 -2.38
C VAL A 24 14.28 5.31 -1.69
N SER A 25 14.09 6.60 -1.98
CA SER A 25 12.96 7.37 -1.49
C SER A 25 12.16 7.89 -2.67
N GLU A 26 10.84 7.70 -2.63
CA GLU A 26 9.92 8.08 -3.70
C GLU A 26 8.77 8.92 -3.16
N ASN A 27 8.31 9.85 -3.99
CA ASN A 27 7.13 10.66 -3.70
C ASN A 27 5.92 10.08 -4.45
N TYR A 28 4.91 9.66 -3.70
CA TYR A 28 3.65 9.15 -4.24
C TYR A 28 2.58 10.22 -4.17
N MET A 29 2.02 10.58 -5.32
CA MET A 29 0.79 11.37 -5.38
C MET A 29 -0.41 10.45 -5.16
N VAL A 30 -1.02 10.55 -4.00
CA VAL A 30 -2.22 9.79 -3.65
C VAL A 30 -3.43 10.65 -4.02
N LYS A 31 -4.15 10.25 -5.06
CA LYS A 31 -5.35 10.93 -5.55
C LYS A 31 -6.31 11.22 -4.41
N ASP A 32 -6.71 12.48 -4.26
CA ASP A 32 -7.62 13.03 -3.23
C ASP A 32 -7.02 13.17 -1.81
N TYR A 33 -5.76 12.78 -1.57
CA TYR A 33 -5.11 12.87 -0.24
C TYR A 33 -3.80 13.68 -0.25
N GLY A 34 -3.24 13.97 -1.43
CA GLY A 34 -2.00 14.72 -1.58
C GLY A 34 -0.76 13.83 -1.73
N THR A 35 0.41 14.38 -1.43
CA THR A 35 1.70 13.73 -1.66
C THR A 35 2.23 13.04 -0.41
N LEU A 36 2.66 11.78 -0.54
CA LEU A 36 3.29 11.00 0.50
C LEU A 36 4.71 10.63 0.09
N LYS A 37 5.70 11.01 0.90
CA LYS A 37 7.08 10.55 0.73
C LYS A 37 7.28 9.24 1.46
N ILE A 38 7.76 8.21 0.75
CA ILE A 38 8.05 6.88 1.31
C ILE A 38 9.56 6.63 1.16
N ASN A 39 10.22 6.34 2.27
CA ASN A 39 11.66 6.11 2.32
C ASN A 39 11.96 4.60 2.47
N ASN A 40 13.24 4.24 2.42
CA ASN A 40 13.74 2.87 2.66
C ASN A 40 13.17 1.83 1.70
N LEU A 41 13.05 2.20 0.42
CA LEU A 41 12.60 1.30 -0.64
C LEU A 41 13.80 0.59 -1.28
N GLU A 42 13.63 -0.70 -1.48
CA GLU A 42 14.55 -1.59 -2.17
C GLU A 42 13.95 -2.01 -3.52
N GLY A 43 14.77 -1.99 -4.58
CA GLY A 43 14.32 -2.35 -5.93
C GLY A 43 15.46 -2.53 -6.90
N TYR A 44 15.15 -3.07 -8.08
CA TYR A 44 16.07 -3.14 -9.20
C TYR A 44 15.75 -2.03 -10.17
N PHE A 45 16.75 -1.21 -10.53
CA PHE A 45 16.59 -0.08 -11.43
C PHE A 45 17.50 -0.22 -12.64
N CYS A 46 16.95 0.03 -13.82
CA CYS A 46 17.70 0.04 -15.07
C CYS A 46 18.62 1.26 -15.13
N LYS A 47 19.87 1.07 -15.55
CA LYS A 47 20.82 2.17 -15.76
C LYS A 47 20.44 3.08 -16.93
N SER A 48 19.87 2.53 -18.01
CA SER A 48 19.55 3.28 -19.23
C SER A 48 18.22 4.03 -19.12
N CYS A 49 17.10 3.33 -18.96
CA CYS A 49 15.78 3.97 -18.94
C CYS A 49 15.36 4.49 -17.56
N LYS A 50 16.11 4.18 -16.49
CA LYS A 50 15.82 4.55 -15.09
C LYS A 50 14.55 3.92 -14.51
N ASP A 51 13.82 3.11 -15.27
CA ASP A 51 12.69 2.35 -14.73
C ASP A 51 13.14 1.37 -13.65
N GLY A 52 12.27 1.19 -12.66
CA GLY A 52 12.53 0.37 -11.49
C GLY A 52 11.42 -0.63 -11.19
N ILE A 53 11.83 -1.78 -10.68
CA ILE A 53 10.92 -2.78 -10.11
C ILE A 53 11.26 -2.92 -8.64
N PHE A 54 10.33 -2.52 -7.79
CA PHE A 54 10.46 -2.68 -6.34
C PHE A 54 10.40 -4.16 -5.94
N THR A 55 11.13 -4.50 -4.88
CA THR A 55 11.02 -5.83 -4.26
C THR A 55 9.64 -6.02 -3.66
N ARG A 56 9.25 -7.27 -3.39
CA ARG A 56 7.97 -7.56 -2.76
C ARG A 56 7.86 -6.92 -1.37
N LYS A 57 8.97 -6.85 -0.63
CA LYS A 57 9.05 -6.18 0.67
C LYS A 57 8.72 -4.69 0.52
N SER A 58 9.39 -4.00 -0.40
CA SER A 58 9.14 -2.58 -0.68
C SER A 58 7.73 -2.33 -1.18
N GLN A 59 7.20 -3.17 -2.06
CA GLN A 59 5.82 -3.02 -2.55
C GLN A 59 4.80 -3.17 -1.42
N ASN A 60 5.00 -4.11 -0.50
CA ASN A 60 4.16 -4.25 0.68
C ASN A 60 4.27 -3.03 1.60
N HIS A 61 5.48 -2.49 1.76
CA HIS A 61 5.71 -1.26 2.54
C HIS A 61 5.01 -0.05 1.92
N ILE A 62 5.15 0.14 0.59
CA ILE A 62 4.46 1.19 -0.17
C ILE A 62 2.95 1.10 0.03
N ASN A 63 2.38 -0.09 -0.18
CA ASN A 63 0.94 -0.31 -0.02
C ASN A 63 0.47 -0.01 1.42
N SER A 64 1.26 -0.41 2.42
CA SER A 64 0.97 -0.14 3.83
C SER A 64 1.02 1.34 4.17
N ALA A 65 2.06 2.05 3.72
CA ALA A 65 2.20 3.47 3.96
C ALA A 65 1.09 4.27 3.30
N ILE A 66 0.71 3.94 2.06
CA ILE A 66 -0.41 4.58 1.36
C ILE A 66 -1.74 4.30 2.08
N ALA A 67 -1.97 3.05 2.49
CA ALA A 67 -3.20 2.66 3.19
C ALA A 67 -3.32 3.39 4.54
N GLU A 68 -2.23 3.49 5.29
CA GLU A 68 -2.19 4.21 6.55
C GLU A 68 -2.38 5.72 6.37
N PHE A 69 -1.74 6.31 5.36
CA PHE A 69 -1.91 7.72 5.03
C PHE A 69 -3.37 8.06 4.72
N LYS A 70 -4.03 7.22 3.90
CA LYS A 70 -5.46 7.35 3.63
C LYS A 70 -6.29 7.18 4.90
N ALA A 71 -6.01 6.16 5.71
CA ALA A 71 -6.77 5.88 6.93
C ALA A 71 -6.70 7.01 7.96
N LYS A 72 -5.55 7.69 8.10
CA LYS A 72 -5.39 8.85 8.97
C LYS A 72 -6.22 10.04 8.50
N LYS A 73 -6.24 10.30 7.18
CA LYS A 73 -7.03 11.38 6.59
C LYS A 73 -8.52 11.09 6.60
N ASP A 74 -8.91 9.86 6.29
CA ASP A 74 -10.31 9.42 6.36
C ASP A 74 -10.84 9.47 7.80
N ALA A 75 -10.00 9.26 8.82
CA ALA A 75 -10.41 9.36 10.23
C ALA A 75 -10.91 10.77 10.63
N GLU A 76 -10.42 11.82 9.98
CA GLU A 76 -10.84 13.21 10.25
C GLU A 76 -12.28 13.49 9.77
N VAL A 77 -12.77 12.73 8.77
CA VAL A 77 -14.05 13.00 8.08
C VAL A 77 -15.08 11.89 8.25
N THR A 78 -14.68 10.70 8.70
CA THR A 78 -15.56 9.52 8.77
C THR A 78 -16.42 9.54 10.03
N VAL A 79 -17.73 9.34 9.86
CA VAL A 79 -18.67 9.24 10.98
C VAL A 79 -18.68 7.81 11.54
N ALA A 80 -18.85 7.67 12.87
CA ALA A 80 -18.85 6.37 13.54
C ALA A 80 -19.87 5.37 12.98
N ALA A 81 -21.01 5.84 12.43
CA ALA A 81 -22.04 5.01 11.83
C ALA A 81 -21.58 4.26 10.55
N ASP A 82 -20.53 4.75 9.90
CA ASP A 82 -19.96 4.14 8.69
C ASP A 82 -18.89 3.09 9.02
N LEU A 83 -18.62 2.84 10.29
CA LEU A 83 -17.64 1.86 10.75
C LEU A 83 -18.30 0.54 11.08
N ILE A 84 -17.57 -0.56 10.85
CA ILE A 84 -17.94 -1.88 11.36
C ILE A 84 -16.76 -2.51 12.06
N SER A 85 -17.03 -3.49 12.92
CA SER A 85 -15.97 -4.26 13.55
C SER A 85 -15.25 -5.15 12.52
N VAL A 86 -14.02 -5.53 12.84
CA VAL A 86 -13.25 -6.50 12.03
C VAL A 86 -13.98 -7.84 11.94
N ASP A 87 -14.71 -8.24 12.99
CA ASP A 87 -15.48 -9.49 13.02
C ASP A 87 -16.68 -9.47 12.08
N GLU A 88 -17.42 -8.36 12.06
CA GLU A 88 -18.54 -8.19 11.13
C GLU A 88 -18.07 -8.16 9.69
N MET A 89 -16.94 -7.48 9.42
CA MET A 89 -16.33 -7.49 8.10
C MET A 89 -15.88 -8.91 7.69
N ALA A 90 -15.25 -9.64 8.62
CA ALA A 90 -14.84 -11.03 8.40
C ALA A 90 -16.03 -11.93 8.06
N LYS A 91 -17.14 -11.82 8.80
CA LYS A 91 -18.41 -12.53 8.50
C LYS A 91 -18.97 -12.15 7.13
N LYS A 92 -19.04 -10.85 6.83
CA LYS A 92 -19.56 -10.34 5.54
C LYS A 92 -18.77 -10.84 4.35
N MET A 93 -17.44 -10.90 4.46
CA MET A 93 -16.55 -11.34 3.38
C MET A 93 -16.28 -12.85 3.37
N LYS A 94 -16.77 -13.58 4.39
CA LYS A 94 -16.45 -15.01 4.62
C LYS A 94 -14.93 -15.26 4.69
N LEU A 95 -14.22 -14.36 5.36
CA LEU A 95 -12.77 -14.42 5.55
C LEU A 95 -12.41 -14.48 7.04
N THR A 96 -11.18 -14.86 7.35
CA THR A 96 -10.67 -14.81 8.73
C THR A 96 -10.34 -13.37 9.15
N ARG A 97 -10.38 -13.08 10.46
CA ARG A 97 -9.94 -11.77 11.01
C ARG A 97 -8.53 -11.39 10.56
N GLN A 98 -7.61 -12.36 10.55
CA GLN A 98 -6.23 -12.15 10.10
C GLN A 98 -6.17 -11.74 8.63
N SER A 99 -7.02 -12.34 7.79
CA SER A 99 -7.14 -11.95 6.37
C SER A 99 -7.64 -10.52 6.22
N ILE A 100 -8.60 -10.10 7.04
CA ILE A 100 -9.07 -8.71 7.06
C ILE A 100 -7.94 -7.74 7.43
N HIS A 101 -7.21 -7.99 8.52
CA HIS A 101 -6.06 -7.15 8.89
C HIS A 101 -4.98 -7.11 7.81
N LYS A 102 -4.71 -8.24 7.15
CA LYS A 102 -3.78 -8.29 6.01
C LYS A 102 -4.28 -7.43 4.85
N MET A 103 -5.58 -7.50 4.54
CA MET A 103 -6.20 -6.71 3.48
C MET A 103 -6.22 -5.21 3.81
N MET A 104 -6.40 -4.83 5.06
CA MET A 104 -6.26 -3.45 5.54
C MET A 104 -4.82 -2.96 5.34
N ASN A 105 -3.83 -3.76 5.77
CA ASN A 105 -2.41 -3.42 5.61
C ASN A 105 -2.02 -3.20 4.14
N ILE A 106 -2.54 -3.99 3.20
CA ILE A 106 -2.21 -3.82 1.78
C ILE A 106 -3.14 -2.83 1.05
N GLY A 107 -4.03 -2.15 1.77
CA GLY A 107 -4.95 -1.14 1.21
C GLY A 107 -6.10 -1.70 0.39
N LYS A 108 -6.38 -3.01 0.44
CA LYS A 108 -7.54 -3.62 -0.23
C LYS A 108 -8.86 -3.39 0.49
N ILE A 109 -8.80 -3.20 1.81
CA ILE A 109 -9.93 -2.79 2.65
C ILE A 109 -9.60 -1.43 3.21
N ARG A 110 -10.49 -0.46 2.98
CA ARG A 110 -10.41 0.85 3.59
C ARG A 110 -10.80 0.77 5.05
N TYR A 111 -10.06 1.50 5.85
CA TYR A 111 -10.20 1.57 7.29
C TYR A 111 -9.82 2.95 7.78
N VAL A 112 -10.19 3.25 9.02
CA VAL A 112 -9.78 4.45 9.73
C VAL A 112 -9.20 4.07 11.09
N PHE A 113 -8.49 5.02 11.69
CA PHE A 113 -8.06 4.93 13.08
C PHE A 113 -9.10 5.56 14.00
N VAL A 114 -9.52 4.81 15.03
CA VAL A 114 -10.33 5.31 16.15
C VAL A 114 -9.55 5.02 17.41
N GLY A 115 -8.87 6.04 17.95
CA GLY A 115 -7.81 5.83 18.94
C GLY A 115 -6.73 4.92 18.37
N ASP A 116 -6.35 3.88 19.12
CA ASP A 116 -5.35 2.90 18.70
C ASP A 116 -5.91 1.73 17.88
N ILE A 117 -7.22 1.72 17.62
CA ILE A 117 -7.91 0.62 16.95
C ILE A 117 -8.16 0.97 15.48
N ARG A 118 -7.95 -0.01 14.61
CA ARG A 118 -8.25 0.10 13.17
C ARG A 118 -9.61 -0.50 12.87
N LEU A 119 -10.53 0.32 12.38
CA LEU A 119 -11.88 -0.11 12.04
C LEU A 119 -12.13 0.00 10.53
N PRO A 120 -12.56 -1.08 9.87
CA PRO A 120 -12.92 -1.04 8.46
C PRO A 120 -14.21 -0.25 8.21
N LEU A 121 -14.28 0.38 7.05
CA LEU A 121 -15.50 1.05 6.59
C LEU A 121 -16.55 0.03 6.16
N LYS A 122 -17.79 0.24 6.57
CA LYS A 122 -18.97 -0.55 6.19
C LYS A 122 -19.12 -0.61 4.67
N ASN A 123 -18.93 0.55 4.04
CA ASN A 123 -18.94 0.76 2.60
C ASN A 123 -17.53 1.08 2.13
N GLN A 124 -17.02 0.32 1.17
CA GLN A 124 -15.65 0.47 0.64
C GLN A 124 -15.50 1.63 -0.36
N LYS A 125 -16.50 2.51 -0.44
CA LYS A 125 -16.50 3.75 -1.21
C LYS A 125 -16.55 4.91 -0.22
N LEU A 126 -15.61 5.84 -0.29
CA LEU A 126 -15.81 7.20 0.24
C LEU A 126 -15.89 8.14 -0.96
N SER A 127 -16.94 8.95 -0.98
CA SER A 127 -17.01 10.12 -1.85
C SER A 127 -16.20 11.21 -1.15
N HIS A 128 -14.93 11.37 -1.51
CA HIS A 128 -14.28 12.65 -1.27
C HIS A 128 -15.01 13.66 -2.17
N LYS A 129 -15.69 14.63 -1.56
CA LYS A 129 -16.33 15.75 -2.25
C LYS A 129 -15.30 16.84 -2.48
#